data_AF-A0A1I4VMF7-F1
#
_entry.id   AF-A0A1I4VMF7-F1
#
_cell.length_a   1.000
_cell.length_b   1.000
_cell.length_c   1.000
_cell.angle_alpha   90.00
_cell.angle_beta   90.00
_cell.angle_gamma   90.00
#
_symmetry.space_group_name_H-M   'P 1'
#
loop_
_entity.id
_entity.type
_entity.pdbx_description
1 polymer ?
#
loop_
_entity_poly.entity_id
_entity_poly.type
_entity_poly.pdbx_seq_one_letter_code
_entity_poly.pdbx_strand_id
1 'polypeptide(L)'
;MAIDFKAAFKYQLILNKLTNQFSYTDNIEGKHFAYNEITPNFDWKMKNESKEILGYQTKKATVEYGGRNWTAWYAEEIPIQFGPYKFNGLPGLILEIYDEKNHYHFTVKAINQDPQQIYLAKTNKDEILVSKAEFMTAEKNYYANAAVRLSGQAIDANGKPIIGKEMPYNPIELK
;
A
#
# COMPACT_ATOMS: atom_id res chain seq x y z
N MET A 1 -6.13 -21.05 -17.71
CA MET A 1 -5.10 -20.01 -17.92
C MET A 1 -4.93 -19.31 -16.57
N ALA A 2 -3.82 -19.54 -15.87
CA ALA A 2 -3.59 -18.89 -14.58
C ALA A 2 -3.27 -17.42 -14.83
N ILE A 3 -4.12 -16.52 -14.34
CA ILE A 3 -3.82 -15.09 -14.36
C ILE A 3 -2.80 -14.86 -13.26
N ASP A 4 -1.56 -14.54 -13.64
CA ASP A 4 -0.50 -14.22 -12.68
C ASP A 4 -0.78 -12.82 -12.10
N PHE A 5 -1.47 -12.79 -10.95
CA PHE A 5 -1.71 -11.55 -10.20
C PHE A 5 -0.47 -11.19 -9.40
N LYS A 6 0.58 -10.71 -10.07
CA LYS A 6 1.72 -10.13 -9.37
C LYS A 6 1.35 -8.72 -8.92
N ALA A 7 1.14 -8.53 -7.62
CA ALA A 7 0.99 -7.20 -7.04
C ALA A 7 2.23 -6.36 -7.39
N ALA A 8 2.02 -5.09 -7.79
CA ALA A 8 3.11 -4.16 -8.07
C ALA A 8 3.93 -3.82 -6.81
N PHE A 9 3.36 -4.10 -5.63
CA PHE A 9 3.93 -3.82 -4.34
C PHE A 9 4.61 -5.06 -3.76
N LYS A 10 5.81 -4.87 -3.22
CA LYS A 10 6.59 -5.94 -2.55
C LYS A 10 6.43 -5.95 -1.03
N TYR A 11 5.91 -4.87 -0.47
CA TYR A 11 5.60 -4.79 0.96
C TYR A 11 4.42 -5.70 1.32
N GLN A 12 4.36 -6.07 2.60
CA GLN A 12 3.27 -6.80 3.21
C GLN A 12 2.53 -5.87 4.18
N LEU A 13 1.20 -5.85 4.08
CA LEU A 13 0.33 -5.11 4.99
C LEU A 13 -0.71 -6.08 5.58
N ILE A 14 -0.68 -6.30 6.89
CA ILE A 14 -1.59 -7.21 7.60
C ILE A 14 -2.41 -6.41 8.61
N LEU A 15 -3.73 -6.59 8.60
CA LEU A 15 -4.61 -6.10 9.66
C LEU A 15 -4.85 -7.20 10.69
N ASN A 16 -4.50 -6.94 11.95
CA ASN A 16 -4.99 -7.75 13.06
C ASN A 16 -6.39 -7.26 13.46
N LYS A 17 -7.42 -8.04 13.17
CA LYS A 17 -8.83 -7.69 13.46
C LYS A 17 -9.19 -7.71 14.95
N LEU A 18 -8.39 -8.35 15.81
CA LEU A 18 -8.63 -8.37 17.25
C LEU A 18 -8.14 -7.08 17.92
N THR A 19 -7.06 -6.50 17.38
CA THR A 19 -6.43 -5.27 17.92
C THR A 19 -6.69 -4.04 17.06
N ASN A 20 -7.28 -4.19 15.88
CA ASN A 20 -7.42 -3.15 14.85
C ASN A 20 -6.09 -2.43 14.54
N GLN A 21 -5.01 -3.20 14.50
CA GLN A 21 -3.67 -2.70 14.21
C GLN A 21 -3.17 -3.25 12.87
N PHE A 22 -2.64 -2.35 12.04
CA PHE A 22 -1.88 -2.72 10.86
C PHE A 22 -0.43 -3.02 11.23
N SER A 23 0.13 -4.04 10.59
CA SER A 23 1.56 -4.30 10.52
C SER A 23 2.00 -4.14 9.07
N TYR A 24 2.95 -3.25 8.84
CA TYR A 24 3.55 -3.01 7.53
C TYR A 24 4.99 -3.49 7.56
N THR A 25 5.36 -4.34 6.59
CA THR A 25 6.71 -4.91 6.48
C THR A 25 7.21 -4.73 5.05
N ASP A 26 8.44 -4.25 4.88
CA ASP A 26 9.10 -4.20 3.58
C ASP A 26 10.59 -4.56 3.69
N ASN A 27 11.18 -4.97 2.56
CA ASN A 27 12.62 -5.17 2.46
C ASN A 27 13.28 -3.87 1.98
N ILE A 28 14.01 -3.22 2.88
CA ILE A 28 14.82 -2.04 2.59
C ILE A 28 16.28 -2.46 2.74
N GLU A 29 17.02 -2.47 1.63
CA GLU A 29 18.46 -2.79 1.59
C GLU A 29 18.80 -4.18 2.16
N GLY A 30 17.97 -5.19 1.89
CA GLY A 30 18.18 -6.55 2.37
C GLY A 30 17.77 -6.77 3.82
N LYS A 31 17.29 -5.72 4.52
CA LYS A 31 16.75 -5.81 5.88
C LYS A 31 15.22 -5.74 5.85
N HIS A 32 14.57 -6.54 6.68
CA HIS A 32 13.13 -6.54 6.83
C HIS A 32 12.73 -5.52 7.90
N PHE A 33 12.38 -4.31 7.49
CA PHE A 33 11.84 -3.31 8.41
C PHE A 33 10.34 -3.52 8.58
N ALA A 34 9.86 -3.32 9.80
CA ALA A 34 8.44 -3.36 10.11
C ALA A 34 8.04 -2.17 10.98
N TYR A 35 6.80 -1.71 10.84
CA TYR A 35 6.16 -0.84 11.82
C TYR A 35 4.71 -1.27 12.01
N ASN A 36 4.19 -0.98 13.20
CA ASN A 36 2.78 -1.17 13.49
C ASN A 36 2.10 0.18 13.68
N GLU A 37 0.85 0.29 13.25
CA GLU A 37 0.03 1.48 13.49
C GLU A 37 -1.42 1.10 13.72
N ILE A 38 -2.12 1.93 14.49
CA ILE A 38 -3.57 1.76 14.66
C ILE A 38 -4.25 2.08 13.33
N THR A 39 -5.29 1.32 13.01
CA THR A 39 -6.11 1.54 11.82
C THR A 39 -6.54 3.01 11.72
N PRO A 40 -6.26 3.70 10.60
CA PRO A 40 -6.70 5.07 10.41
C PRO A 40 -8.23 5.14 10.34
N ASN A 41 -8.79 6.20 10.92
CA ASN A 41 -10.19 6.53 10.74
C ASN A 41 -10.33 7.53 9.59
N PHE A 42 -11.22 7.23 8.64
CA PHE A 42 -11.42 8.03 7.44
C PHE A 42 -12.72 8.82 7.51
N ASP A 43 -12.63 10.15 7.37
CA ASP A 43 -13.80 11.02 7.26
C ASP A 43 -14.31 11.04 5.81
N TRP A 44 -15.05 9.98 5.44
CA TRP A 44 -15.57 9.80 4.08
C TRP A 44 -16.68 10.81 3.76
N LYS A 45 -16.49 11.54 2.67
CA LYS A 45 -17.53 12.40 2.08
C LYS A 45 -18.30 11.61 1.03
N MET A 46 -19.53 11.21 1.38
CA MET A 46 -20.43 10.48 0.49
C MET A 46 -20.87 11.34 -0.70
N LYS A 47 -21.07 10.70 -1.86
CA LYS A 47 -21.53 11.34 -3.10
C LYS A 47 -22.71 10.55 -3.70
N ASN A 48 -23.55 11.23 -4.47
CA ASN A 48 -24.74 10.65 -5.10
C ASN A 48 -24.45 10.00 -6.48
N GLU A 49 -23.18 9.80 -6.80
CA GLU A 49 -22.75 9.16 -8.05
C GLU A 49 -22.70 7.65 -7.87
N SER A 50 -23.08 6.92 -8.91
CA SER A 50 -23.03 5.47 -8.97
C SER A 50 -22.48 4.98 -10.28
N LYS A 51 -21.92 3.77 -10.27
CA LYS A 51 -21.54 3.02 -11.47
C LYS A 51 -21.52 1.53 -11.16
N GLU A 52 -21.52 0.73 -12.21
CA GLU A 52 -21.42 -0.72 -12.09
C GLU A 52 -19.96 -1.18 -12.16
N ILE A 53 -19.55 -2.07 -11.25
CA ILE A 53 -18.23 -2.73 -11.27
C ILE A 53 -18.45 -4.23 -11.02
N LEU A 54 -18.05 -5.07 -11.98
CA LEU A 54 -18.26 -6.53 -11.93
C LEU A 54 -19.72 -6.94 -11.65
N GLY A 55 -20.70 -6.17 -12.13
CA GLY A 55 -22.13 -6.41 -11.91
C GLY A 55 -22.69 -5.88 -10.59
N TYR A 56 -21.85 -5.33 -9.71
CA TYR A 56 -22.29 -4.70 -8.45
C TYR A 56 -22.56 -3.21 -8.64
N GLN A 57 -23.66 -2.72 -8.08
CA GLN A 57 -23.91 -1.28 -8.04
C GLN A 57 -23.06 -0.64 -6.95
N THR A 58 -22.26 0.35 -7.35
CA THR A 58 -21.35 1.05 -6.44
C THR A 58 -21.82 2.47 -6.17
N LYS A 59 -21.44 3.00 -5.01
CA LYS A 59 -21.56 4.42 -4.66
C LYS A 59 -20.18 5.06 -4.54
N LYS A 60 -20.11 6.35 -4.83
CA LYS A 60 -18.88 7.12 -4.74
C LYS A 60 -18.71 7.75 -3.35
N ALA A 61 -17.48 7.73 -2.84
CA ALA A 61 -17.06 8.51 -1.69
C ALA A 61 -15.67 9.11 -1.93
N THR A 62 -15.34 10.19 -1.22
CA THR A 62 -14.04 10.84 -1.30
C THR A 62 -13.45 11.09 0.08
N VAL A 63 -12.13 11.00 0.22
CA VAL A 63 -11.41 11.31 1.47
C VAL A 63 -10.06 11.95 1.17
N GLU A 64 -9.58 12.81 2.07
CA GLU A 64 -8.19 13.26 2.07
C GLU A 64 -7.39 12.40 3.05
N TYR A 65 -6.32 11.76 2.57
CA TYR A 65 -5.47 10.91 3.40
C TYR A 65 -4.04 10.87 2.86
N GLY A 66 -3.06 10.92 3.77
CA GLY A 66 -1.64 10.87 3.41
C GLY A 66 -1.23 11.99 2.46
N GLY A 67 -1.85 13.18 2.56
CA GLY A 67 -1.60 14.30 1.64
C GLY A 67 -2.12 14.10 0.21
N ARG A 68 -3.03 13.15 -0.02
CA ARG A 68 -3.68 12.90 -1.31
C ARG A 68 -5.21 12.96 -1.18
N ASN A 69 -5.87 13.37 -2.25
CA ASN A 69 -7.31 13.25 -2.41
C ASN A 69 -7.63 11.93 -3.10
N TRP A 70 -8.48 11.12 -2.47
CA TRP A 70 -8.88 9.81 -2.96
C TRP A 70 -10.35 9.80 -3.35
N THR A 71 -10.65 9.08 -4.44
CA THR A 71 -12.01 8.71 -4.83
C THR A 71 -12.16 7.20 -4.71
N ALA A 72 -13.17 6.74 -3.98
CA ALA A 72 -13.50 5.35 -3.78
C ALA A 72 -14.88 5.02 -4.37
N TRP A 73 -15.02 3.83 -4.93
CA TRP A 73 -16.28 3.24 -5.37
C TRP A 73 -16.51 1.96 -4.58
N TYR A 74 -17.59 1.92 -3.79
CA TYR A 74 -17.88 0.81 -2.87
C TYR A 74 -19.24 0.19 -3.15
N ALA A 75 -19.36 -1.12 -2.93
CA ALA A 75 -20.58 -1.90 -3.12
C ALA A 75 -21.21 -2.28 -1.77
N GLU A 76 -22.38 -1.74 -1.45
CA GLU A 76 -23.12 -2.04 -0.21
C GLU A 76 -23.65 -3.48 -0.19
N GLU A 77 -23.85 -4.08 -1.36
CA GLU A 77 -24.25 -5.48 -1.54
C GLU A 77 -23.24 -6.48 -0.95
N ILE A 78 -21.98 -6.06 -0.80
CA ILE A 78 -20.92 -6.82 -0.13
C ILE A 78 -20.63 -6.10 1.20
N PRO A 79 -21.24 -6.50 2.33
CA PRO A 79 -21.20 -5.76 3.59
C PRO A 79 -19.88 -5.97 4.36
N ILE A 80 -18.76 -5.82 3.66
CA ILE A 80 -17.39 -5.91 4.17
C ILE A 80 -16.79 -4.51 4.07
N GLN A 81 -16.57 -3.85 5.21
CA GLN A 81 -16.14 -2.45 5.25
C GLN A 81 -14.64 -2.26 5.04
N PHE A 82 -14.07 -2.94 4.05
CA PHE A 82 -12.63 -2.94 3.75
C PHE A 82 -12.36 -2.58 2.29
N GLY A 83 -11.09 -2.31 2.00
CA GLY A 83 -10.61 -2.01 0.67
C GLY A 83 -9.13 -2.26 0.51
N PRO A 84 -8.57 -1.94 -0.67
CA PRO A 84 -7.15 -1.98 -0.91
C PRO A 84 -6.37 -1.10 0.08
N TYR A 85 -5.12 -1.48 0.34
CA TYR A 85 -4.25 -0.77 1.27
C TYR A 85 -4.85 -0.68 2.69
N LYS A 86 -4.97 0.52 3.25
CA LYS A 86 -5.50 0.78 4.60
C LYS A 86 -6.94 1.27 4.58
N PHE A 87 -7.52 1.51 3.40
CA PHE A 87 -8.84 2.13 3.25
C PHE A 87 -9.95 1.20 3.76
N ASN A 88 -10.82 1.73 4.61
CA ASN A 88 -11.92 1.01 5.25
C ASN A 88 -13.03 1.97 5.70
N GLY A 89 -14.08 1.44 6.33
CA GLY A 89 -15.11 2.24 7.02
C GLY A 89 -16.24 2.75 6.13
N LEU A 90 -16.23 2.43 4.83
CA LEU A 90 -17.41 2.60 3.96
C LEU A 90 -18.40 1.45 4.21
N PRO A 91 -19.72 1.67 4.03
CA PRO A 91 -20.76 0.66 4.28
C PRO A 91 -20.83 -0.41 3.18
N GLY A 92 -19.68 -0.94 2.76
CA GLY A 92 -19.54 -1.91 1.69
C GLY A 92 -18.08 -2.09 1.26
N LEU A 93 -17.81 -3.09 0.42
CA LEU A 93 -16.47 -3.38 -0.06
C LEU A 93 -16.04 -2.33 -1.09
N ILE A 94 -14.85 -1.75 -0.91
CA ILE A 94 -14.25 -0.85 -1.90
C ILE A 94 -13.77 -1.68 -3.09
N LEU A 95 -14.42 -1.51 -4.23
CA LEU A 95 -14.12 -2.21 -5.48
C LEU A 95 -13.12 -1.46 -6.35
N GLU A 96 -13.04 -0.14 -6.18
CA GLU A 96 -12.08 0.70 -6.88
C GLU A 96 -11.72 1.91 -6.03
N ILE A 97 -10.44 2.29 -6.02
CA ILE A 97 -9.98 3.49 -5.34
C ILE A 97 -8.75 4.05 -6.03
N TYR A 98 -8.72 5.37 -6.21
CA TYR A 98 -7.62 6.06 -6.89
C TYR A 98 -7.39 7.45 -6.32
N ASP A 99 -6.14 7.91 -6.39
CA ASP A 99 -5.81 9.29 -6.06
C ASP A 99 -6.10 10.22 -7.23
N GLU A 100 -6.31 11.50 -6.95
CA GLU A 100 -6.67 12.52 -7.95
C GLU A 100 -5.71 12.59 -9.15
N LYS A 101 -4.43 12.27 -8.95
CA LYS A 101 -3.42 12.27 -10.01
C LYS A 101 -3.25 10.92 -10.72
N ASN A 102 -4.02 9.90 -10.33
CA ASN A 102 -3.87 8.51 -10.81
C ASN A 102 -2.42 7.98 -10.68
N HIS A 103 -1.68 8.43 -9.68
CA HIS A 103 -0.40 7.82 -9.31
C HIS A 103 -0.64 6.41 -8.73
N TYR A 104 -1.79 6.23 -8.07
CA TYR A 104 -2.26 4.99 -7.50
C TYR A 104 -3.71 4.75 -7.89
N HIS A 105 -3.96 3.60 -8.50
CA HIS A 105 -5.29 3.18 -8.92
C HIS A 105 -5.44 1.69 -8.67
N PHE A 106 -6.30 1.35 -7.73
CA PHE A 106 -6.67 -0.01 -7.40
C PHE A 106 -8.03 -0.31 -8.00
N THR A 107 -8.15 -1.42 -8.73
CA THR A 107 -9.41 -1.88 -9.32
C THR A 107 -9.54 -3.38 -9.10
N VAL A 108 -10.68 -3.80 -8.57
CA VAL A 108 -11.02 -5.22 -8.46
C VAL A 108 -11.05 -5.87 -9.85
N LYS A 109 -10.47 -7.06 -9.98
CA LYS A 109 -10.49 -7.84 -11.22
C LYS A 109 -11.33 -9.10 -11.11
N ALA A 110 -11.42 -9.66 -9.91
CA ALA A 110 -12.23 -10.82 -9.59
C ALA A 110 -12.56 -10.81 -8.10
N ILE A 111 -13.67 -11.46 -7.74
CA ILE A 111 -14.07 -11.71 -6.36
C ILE A 111 -14.32 -13.21 -6.24
N ASN A 112 -13.71 -13.85 -5.25
CA ASN A 112 -13.95 -15.24 -4.90
C ASN A 112 -14.30 -15.34 -3.43
N GLN A 113 -15.29 -16.16 -3.10
CA GLN A 113 -15.62 -16.51 -1.72
C GLN A 113 -14.92 -17.83 -1.39
N ASP A 114 -13.71 -17.73 -0.83
CA ASP A 114 -12.98 -18.88 -0.35
C ASP A 114 -13.21 -19.04 1.18
N PRO A 115 -13.80 -20.15 1.64
CA PRO A 115 -14.02 -20.39 3.06
C PRO A 115 -12.72 -20.76 3.81
N GLN A 116 -11.61 -20.98 3.11
CA GLN A 116 -10.34 -21.31 3.75
C GLN A 116 -9.85 -20.17 4.64
N GLN A 117 -9.36 -20.52 5.82
CA GLN A 117 -8.72 -19.57 6.70
C GLN A 117 -7.36 -19.17 6.12
N ILE A 118 -7.11 -17.87 6.08
CA ILE A 118 -5.79 -17.34 5.72
C ILE A 118 -4.84 -17.63 6.88
N TYR A 119 -3.92 -18.56 6.68
CA TYR A 119 -2.81 -18.76 7.61
C TYR A 119 -1.76 -17.67 7.35
N LEU A 120 -1.55 -16.81 8.34
CA LEU A 120 -0.40 -15.92 8.31
C LEU A 120 0.84 -16.78 8.51
N ALA A 121 1.69 -16.86 7.48
CA ALA A 121 3.06 -17.35 7.67
C ALA A 121 3.69 -16.53 8.81
N LYS A 122 4.42 -17.19 9.72
CA LYS A 122 5.08 -16.49 10.83
C LYS A 122 5.89 -15.33 10.24
N THR A 123 5.70 -14.14 10.80
CA THR A 123 6.55 -12.97 10.54
C THR A 123 8.00 -13.38 10.64
N ASN A 124 8.84 -12.84 9.75
CA ASN A 124 10.24 -13.22 9.69
C ASN A 124 10.85 -12.94 11.07
N LYS A 125 11.55 -13.93 11.66
CA LYS A 125 12.16 -13.77 13.00
C LYS A 125 13.16 -12.60 13.06
N ASP A 126 13.58 -12.08 11.92
CA ASP A 126 14.58 -11.04 11.74
C ASP A 126 13.97 -9.66 11.38
N GLU A 127 12.68 -9.44 11.66
CA GLU A 127 12.04 -8.13 11.47
C GLU A 127 12.62 -7.08 12.43
N ILE A 128 13.05 -5.96 11.86
CA ILE A 128 13.50 -4.78 12.59
C ILE A 128 12.29 -3.87 12.80
N LEU A 129 11.68 -3.97 13.98
CA LEU A 129 10.57 -3.11 14.36
C LEU A 129 11.05 -1.70 14.66
N VAL A 130 10.50 -0.72 13.94
CA VAL A 130 10.81 0.71 14.08
C VAL A 130 9.52 1.53 14.14
N SER A 131 9.64 2.83 14.46
CA SER A 131 8.52 3.76 14.29
C SER A 131 8.23 4.00 12.80
N LYS A 132 6.99 4.41 12.48
CA LYS A 132 6.62 4.79 11.11
C LYS A 132 7.51 5.89 10.54
N ALA A 133 7.93 6.86 11.37
CA ALA A 133 8.80 7.94 10.93
C ALA A 133 10.21 7.45 10.56
N GLU A 134 10.79 6.56 11.36
CA GLU A 134 12.07 5.91 11.05
C GLU A 134 11.96 5.04 9.80
N PHE A 135 10.86 4.30 9.64
CA PHE A 135 10.58 3.51 8.45
C PHE A 135 10.57 4.38 7.19
N MET A 136 9.77 5.45 7.19
CA MET A 136 9.66 6.39 6.05
C MET A 136 11.00 7.07 5.74
N THR A 137 11.81 7.32 6.77
CA THR A 137 13.16 7.87 6.61
C THR A 137 14.08 6.86 5.94
N ALA A 138 14.07 5.60 6.38
CA ALA A 138 14.85 4.52 5.77
C ALA A 138 14.45 4.29 4.31
N GLU A 139 13.15 4.24 4.02
CA GLU A 139 12.62 4.10 2.66
C GLU A 139 13.07 5.27 1.79
N LYS A 140 12.84 6.52 2.22
CA LYS A 140 13.27 7.71 1.47
C LYS A 140 14.77 7.72 1.19
N ASN A 141 15.60 7.35 2.17
CA ASN A 141 17.05 7.27 2.01
C ASN A 141 17.46 6.22 0.98
N TYR A 142 16.77 5.08 0.93
CA TYR A 142 16.99 4.04 -0.06
C TYR A 142 16.68 4.53 -1.49
N TYR A 143 15.61 5.30 -1.68
CA TYR A 143 15.29 5.90 -2.98
C TYR A 143 16.25 7.02 -3.39
N ALA A 144 16.76 7.80 -2.43
CA ALA A 144 17.73 8.86 -2.69
C ALA A 144 19.13 8.33 -3.02
N ASN A 145 19.58 7.26 -2.36
CA ASN A 145 20.98 6.85 -2.45
C ASN A 145 21.18 5.62 -3.33
N ALA A 146 21.42 5.83 -4.62
CA ALA A 146 21.79 4.75 -5.52
C ALA A 146 23.14 4.07 -5.18
N ALA A 147 24.02 4.76 -4.45
CA ALA A 147 25.29 4.20 -3.95
C ALA A 147 25.08 3.08 -2.92
N VAL A 148 23.98 3.09 -2.17
CA VAL A 148 23.67 2.01 -1.21
C VAL A 148 23.27 0.71 -1.93
N ARG A 149 22.89 0.80 -3.21
CA ARG A 149 22.55 -0.35 -4.06
C ARG A 149 23.78 -1.05 -4.66
N LEU A 150 24.95 -0.44 -4.63
CA LEU A 150 26.18 -1.02 -5.18
C LEU A 150 27.00 -1.61 -4.03
N SER A 151 27.21 -2.93 -4.05
CA SER A 151 28.29 -3.52 -3.28
C SER A 151 29.62 -3.11 -3.94
N GLY A 152 30.16 -1.94 -3.56
CA GLY A 152 31.40 -1.36 -4.10
C GLY A 152 31.24 0.02 -4.74
N GLN A 153 32.34 0.77 -4.85
CA GLN A 153 32.37 2.05 -5.58
C GLN A 153 32.63 1.79 -7.06
N ALA A 154 31.66 2.06 -7.92
CA ALA A 154 31.92 2.17 -9.35
C ALA A 154 32.61 3.52 -9.61
N ILE A 155 33.73 3.51 -10.34
CA ILE A 155 34.45 4.72 -10.74
C ILE A 155 34.34 4.92 -12.25
N ASP A 156 34.23 6.18 -12.69
CA ASP A 156 34.26 6.53 -14.11
C ASP A 156 35.67 6.39 -14.68
N ALA A 157 35.83 6.62 -15.99
CA ALA A 157 37.12 6.56 -16.68
C ALA A 157 38.17 7.56 -16.13
N ASN A 158 37.76 8.52 -15.30
CA ASN A 158 38.61 9.52 -14.66
C ASN A 158 38.85 9.23 -13.17
N GLY A 159 38.41 8.07 -12.67
CA GLY A 159 38.55 7.68 -11.27
C GLY A 159 37.56 8.38 -10.32
N LYS A 160 36.54 9.08 -10.84
CA LYS A 160 35.49 9.69 -9.99
C LYS A 160 34.42 8.67 -9.64
N PRO A 161 33.91 8.64 -8.39
CA PRO A 161 32.78 7.80 -8.04
C PRO A 161 31.58 8.09 -8.94
N ILE A 162 31.05 7.05 -9.57
CA ILE A 162 29.77 7.11 -10.26
C ILE A 162 28.70 7.14 -9.18
N ILE A 163 28.15 8.33 -8.95
CA ILE A 163 26.97 8.51 -8.11
C ILE A 163 25.79 8.00 -8.93
N GLY A 164 25.18 6.90 -8.50
CA GLY A 164 23.99 6.41 -9.17
C GLY A 164 22.84 7.44 -9.07
N LYS A 165 21.93 7.39 -10.04
CA LYS A 165 20.82 8.34 -10.12
C LYS A 165 19.77 8.06 -9.03
N GLU A 166 19.29 9.11 -8.38
CA GLU A 166 18.13 9.06 -7.48
C GLU A 166 16.94 8.38 -8.18
N MET A 167 16.22 7.54 -7.44
CA MET A 167 14.99 6.93 -7.94
C MET A 167 13.79 7.83 -7.62
N PRO A 168 12.76 7.87 -8.48
CA PRO A 168 11.52 8.58 -8.16
C PRO A 168 10.93 8.05 -6.85
N TYR A 169 10.70 8.94 -5.89
CA TYR A 169 10.06 8.63 -4.61
C TYR A 169 8.67 9.29 -4.55
N ASN A 170 7.64 8.47 -4.69
CA ASN A 170 6.24 8.90 -4.68
C ASN A 170 5.44 7.92 -3.83
N PRO A 171 5.57 7.94 -2.48
CA PRO A 171 4.86 7.01 -1.60
C PRO A 171 3.34 7.26 -1.61
N ILE A 172 2.55 6.26 -1.19
CA ILE A 172 1.09 6.39 -1.05
C ILE A 172 0.76 7.51 -0.06
N GLU A 173 1.48 7.58 1.06
CA GLU A 173 1.34 8.62 2.09
C GLU A 173 2.50 9.61 1.98
N LEU A 174 2.19 10.86 1.65
CA LEU A 174 3.13 11.97 1.51
C LEU A 174 3.41 12.72 2.82
N LYS A 175 2.62 12.46 3.87
CA LYS A 175 2.67 13.11 5.19
C LYS A 175 2.40 12.09 6.28
#